data_AF-A0AAD7IB38-F1
#
_entry.id   AF-A0AAD7IB38-F1
#
_cell.length_a   1.000
_cell.length_b   1.000
_cell.length_c   1.000
_cell.angle_alpha   90.00
_cell.angle_beta   90.00
_cell.angle_gamma   90.00
#
_symmetry.space_group_name_H-M   'P 1'
#
loop_
_entity.id
_entity.type
_entity.pdbx_description
1 polymer ?
#
loop_
_entity_poly.entity_id
_entity_poly.type
_entity_poly.pdbx_seq_one_letter_code
_entity_poly.pdbx_strand_id
1 'polypeptide(L)'
;MHAKLREVASASSPFKTVALQEPAWTNRTALKDGFIFDKIPPQKASDKNDPDLPSNMLVTPIRNPSVRNLTPKQIETIYWQARGHDGCFKCIVLLQHFFDLYPEDVQIRVRTSDGAEFTTLASSRCILEMTLLGPKLMTMLCILPTQLYITGDEDMPHAVMGFADSPGILDMASLQFGDAGRGVVGRSTFVLESRSDYVNRLNRIANSTSFTKTSARIRPCADDLWLKPAAKAKARWENRHTASWCGHCGGPGPELKKCSKCQDTYCDEVHQRAAWPFHKKFCAGMKDV
;
A
#
# COMPACT_ATOMS: atom_id res chain seq x y z
N MET A 1 -14.13 13.62 7.38
CA MET A 1 -13.55 13.59 8.74
C MET A 1 -12.26 12.81 8.60
N HIS A 2 -11.15 13.42 8.99
CA HIS A 2 -9.82 12.82 8.78
C HIS A 2 -9.25 12.41 10.13
N ALA A 3 -8.81 11.16 10.24
CA ALA A 3 -8.08 10.70 11.41
C ALA A 3 -6.65 11.25 11.33
N LYS A 4 -6.16 11.89 12.39
CA LYS A 4 -4.81 12.48 12.42
C LYS A 4 -3.92 11.74 13.41
N LEU A 5 -2.69 11.44 13.01
CA LEU A 5 -1.73 10.72 13.83
C LEU A 5 -1.34 11.59 15.03
N ARG A 6 -1.59 11.04 16.22
CA ARG A 6 -1.35 11.69 17.52
C ARG A 6 -0.07 11.17 18.17
N GLU A 7 0.14 9.87 18.12
CA GLU A 7 1.22 9.20 18.85
C GLU A 7 1.64 7.91 18.13
N VAL A 8 2.93 7.62 18.18
CA VAL A 8 3.49 6.34 17.74
C VAL A 8 4.18 5.64 18.90
N ALA A 9 4.11 4.31 18.90
CA ALA A 9 4.79 3.45 19.86
C ALA A 9 5.43 2.26 19.15
N SER A 10 6.40 1.65 19.81
CA SER A 10 7.04 0.40 19.40
C SER A 10 7.32 -0.47 20.63
N ALA A 11 7.91 -1.65 20.42
CA ALA A 11 8.38 -2.50 21.52
C ALA A 11 9.34 -1.77 22.49
N SER A 12 10.16 -0.84 21.99
CA SER A 12 11.16 -0.10 22.79
C SER A 12 10.70 1.26 23.29
N SER A 13 9.59 1.78 22.75
CA SER A 13 9.05 3.10 23.11
C SER A 13 7.54 2.98 23.24
N PRO A 14 7.01 2.70 24.45
CA PRO A 14 5.58 2.53 24.66
C PRO A 14 4.81 3.85 24.49
N PHE A 15 3.48 3.74 24.37
CA PHE A 15 2.60 4.90 24.42
C PHE A 15 2.76 5.65 25.74
N LYS A 16 2.80 6.98 25.65
CA LYS A 16 2.94 7.88 26.80
C LYS A 16 1.64 8.61 27.11
N THR A 17 0.80 8.87 26.11
CA THR A 17 -0.41 9.69 26.30
C THR A 17 -1.69 8.87 26.48
N VAL A 18 -1.67 7.58 26.13
CA VAL A 18 -2.82 6.67 26.28
C VAL A 18 -2.33 5.36 26.88
N ALA A 19 -2.93 4.96 28.00
CA ALA A 19 -2.68 3.66 28.61
C ALA A 19 -3.56 2.60 27.94
N LEU A 20 -3.01 1.92 26.92
CA LEU A 20 -3.69 0.80 26.26
C LEU A 20 -3.38 -0.50 27.02
N GLN A 21 -4.43 -1.17 27.49
CA GLN A 21 -4.37 -2.43 28.25
C GLN A 21 -4.70 -3.66 27.38
N GLU A 22 -4.55 -3.53 26.06
CA GLU A 22 -4.84 -4.60 25.12
C GLU A 22 -3.83 -5.75 25.26
N PRO A 23 -4.23 -6.97 25.68
CA PRO A 23 -3.31 -8.07 25.92
C PRO A 23 -2.44 -8.44 24.73
N ALA A 24 -2.99 -8.42 23.51
CA ALA A 24 -2.23 -8.65 22.28
C ALA A 24 -1.06 -7.65 22.14
N TRP A 25 -1.28 -6.39 22.55
CA TRP A 25 -0.23 -5.38 22.58
C TRP A 25 0.72 -5.53 23.77
N THR A 26 0.21 -5.68 24.99
CA THR A 26 1.04 -5.67 26.19
C THR A 26 1.91 -6.91 26.30
N ASN A 27 1.39 -8.08 25.91
CA ASN A 27 2.06 -9.37 26.09
C ASN A 27 3.05 -9.67 24.96
N ARG A 28 2.92 -9.01 23.80
CA ARG A 28 3.78 -9.27 22.65
C ARG A 28 5.18 -8.68 22.86
N THR A 29 6.19 -9.54 22.80
CA THR A 29 7.61 -9.17 22.90
C THR A 29 8.31 -9.06 21.54
N ALA A 30 7.72 -9.65 20.50
CA ALA A 30 8.19 -9.54 19.12
C ALA A 30 8.05 -8.10 18.56
N LEU A 31 8.53 -7.89 17.33
CA LEU A 31 8.43 -6.60 16.66
C LEU A 31 6.97 -6.16 16.57
N LYS A 32 6.69 -4.97 17.10
CA LYS A 32 5.36 -4.38 17.11
C LYS A 32 5.43 -2.86 16.95
N ASP A 33 4.51 -2.32 16.16
CA ASP A 33 4.30 -0.90 15.95
C ASP A 33 2.88 -0.52 16.36
N GLY A 34 2.74 0.60 17.04
CA GLY A 34 1.47 1.08 17.58
C GLY A 34 1.21 2.51 17.13
N PHE A 35 0.00 2.80 16.68
CA PHE A 35 -0.39 4.12 16.18
C PHE A 35 -1.71 4.57 16.81
N ILE A 36 -1.73 5.78 17.35
CA ILE A 36 -2.94 6.41 17.87
C ILE A 36 -3.33 7.57 16.97
N PHE A 37 -4.61 7.60 16.61
CA PHE A 37 -5.21 8.64 15.79
C PHE A 37 -6.35 9.35 16.54
N ASP A 38 -6.42 10.67 16.39
CA ASP A 38 -7.57 11.47 16.81
C ASP A 38 -8.53 11.68 15.62
N LYS A 39 -9.85 11.59 15.86
CA LYS A 39 -10.85 12.05 14.89
C LYS A 39 -10.97 13.57 14.97
N ILE A 40 -10.48 14.26 13.95
CA ILE A 40 -10.54 15.72 13.92
C ILE A 40 -11.69 16.18 13.02
N PRO A 41 -12.63 17.00 13.54
CA PRO A 41 -13.64 17.63 12.71
C PRO A 41 -12.98 18.52 11.64
N PRO A 42 -13.52 18.53 10.41
CA PRO A 42 -13.04 19.45 9.39
C PRO A 42 -13.19 20.90 9.89
N GLN A 43 -12.16 21.72 9.74
CA GLN A 43 -12.19 23.12 10.19
C GLN A 43 -12.95 24.00 9.19
N LYS A 44 -12.88 23.65 7.90
CA LYS A 44 -13.62 24.29 6.82
C LYS A 44 -14.43 23.27 6.03
N ALA A 45 -15.46 23.74 5.34
CA ALA A 45 -16.27 22.88 4.48
C ALA A 45 -15.45 22.25 3.33
N SER A 46 -14.44 22.96 2.82
CA SER A 46 -13.49 22.46 1.82
C SER A 46 -12.72 21.22 2.29
N ASP A 47 -12.32 21.19 3.57
CA ASP A 47 -11.48 20.12 4.14
C ASP A 47 -12.18 18.75 4.11
N LYS A 48 -13.51 18.73 4.03
CA LYS A 48 -14.29 17.50 3.87
C LYS A 48 -13.97 16.78 2.56
N ASN A 49 -13.56 17.52 1.54
CA ASN A 49 -13.28 17.02 0.20
C ASN A 49 -11.79 16.78 -0.05
N ASP A 50 -10.92 17.22 0.86
CA ASP A 50 -9.48 17.01 0.73
C ASP A 50 -9.17 15.51 0.77
N PRO A 51 -8.32 15.01 -0.15
CA PRO A 51 -7.89 13.63 -0.11
C PRO A 51 -7.05 13.38 1.14
N ASP A 52 -7.28 12.23 1.78
CA ASP A 52 -6.44 11.79 2.89
C ASP A 52 -5.10 11.28 2.34
N LEU A 53 -4.00 11.90 2.73
CA LEU A 53 -2.66 11.70 2.18
C LEU A 53 -1.61 11.60 3.30
N PRO A 54 -0.46 10.94 3.09
CA PRO A 54 0.64 10.98 4.05
C PRO A 54 1.03 12.40 4.47
N SER A 55 1.01 13.36 3.52
CA SER A 55 1.38 14.76 3.74
C SER A 55 0.42 15.52 4.66
N ASN A 56 -0.83 15.07 4.82
CA ASN A 56 -1.81 15.71 5.69
C ASN A 56 -2.21 14.84 6.88
N MET A 57 -1.52 13.71 7.14
CA MET A 57 -1.84 12.80 8.24
C MET A 57 -1.57 13.40 9.65
N LEU A 58 -0.77 14.47 9.75
CA LEU A 58 -0.36 15.05 11.03
C LEU A 58 -1.21 16.26 11.44
N VAL A 59 -1.33 16.48 12.74
CA VAL A 59 -1.89 17.72 13.30
C VAL A 59 -0.86 18.85 13.28
N THR A 60 -1.30 20.07 12.96
CA THR A 60 -0.49 21.28 13.08
C THR A 60 -1.06 22.19 14.18
N PRO A 61 -0.27 22.58 15.20
CA PRO A 61 1.14 22.22 15.43
C PRO A 61 1.33 20.79 15.98
N ILE A 62 2.47 20.15 15.66
CA ILE A 62 2.82 18.82 16.16
C ILE A 62 3.25 18.90 17.63
N ARG A 63 2.42 18.34 18.52
CA ARG A 63 2.64 18.39 19.98
C ARG A 63 3.44 17.21 20.52
N ASN A 64 3.19 16.00 20.02
CA ASN A 64 3.81 14.78 20.56
C ASN A 64 5.24 14.58 19.98
N PRO A 65 6.27 14.43 20.83
CA PRO A 65 7.65 14.19 20.37
C PRO A 65 7.82 12.94 19.52
N SER A 66 7.03 11.88 19.76
CA SER A 66 7.09 10.63 19.00
C SER A 66 6.72 10.83 17.52
N VAL A 67 5.87 11.82 17.24
CA VAL A 67 5.42 12.17 15.88
C VAL A 67 6.32 13.24 15.26
N ARG A 68 6.82 14.19 16.07
CA ARG A 68 7.64 15.33 15.59
C ARG A 68 8.90 14.89 14.85
N ASN A 69 9.50 13.78 15.26
CA ASN A 69 10.78 13.32 14.73
C ASN A 69 10.63 12.34 13.55
N LEU A 70 9.41 12.10 13.06
CA LEU A 70 9.17 11.20 11.94
C LEU A 70 9.65 11.82 10.62
N THR A 71 10.44 11.06 9.88
CA THR A 71 10.81 11.39 8.51
C THR A 71 9.61 11.23 7.55
N PRO A 72 9.62 11.89 6.38
CA PRO A 72 8.57 11.70 5.37
C PRO A 72 8.32 10.23 4.99
N LYS A 73 9.39 9.42 4.89
CA LYS A 73 9.28 7.98 4.63
C LYS A 73 8.53 7.27 5.75
N GLN A 74 8.84 7.57 7.01
CA GLN A 74 8.16 6.95 8.16
C GLN A 74 6.68 7.35 8.20
N ILE A 75 6.37 8.62 7.95
CA ILE A 75 4.98 9.11 7.84
C ILE A 75 4.24 8.34 6.74
N GLU A 76 4.85 8.16 5.57
CA GLU A 76 4.25 7.36 4.50
C GLU A 76 4.09 5.88 4.88
N THR A 77 5.08 5.27 5.54
CA THR A 77 4.99 3.87 5.99
C THR A 77 3.83 3.71 6.98
N ILE A 78 3.72 4.59 7.97
CA ILE A 78 2.65 4.58 8.98
C ILE A 78 1.28 4.78 8.32
N TYR A 79 1.17 5.72 7.38
CA TYR A 79 -0.06 5.96 6.63
C TYR A 79 -0.53 4.67 5.93
N TRP A 80 0.36 3.99 5.21
CA TRP A 80 0.00 2.76 4.50
C TRP A 80 -0.18 1.55 5.42
N GLN A 81 0.54 1.47 6.56
CA GLN A 81 0.28 0.44 7.57
C GLN A 81 -1.14 0.57 8.13
N ALA A 82 -1.55 1.80 8.44
CA ALA A 82 -2.88 2.08 8.95
C ALA A 82 -4.00 1.80 7.94
N ARG A 83 -3.77 2.19 6.69
CA ARG A 83 -4.77 2.06 5.61
C ARG A 83 -4.80 0.65 5.01
N GLY A 84 -3.70 -0.08 5.11
CA GLY A 84 -3.53 -1.44 4.60
C GLY A 84 -4.03 -2.53 5.54
N HIS A 85 -4.49 -2.18 6.75
CA HIS A 85 -5.06 -3.12 7.72
C HIS A 85 -6.17 -3.95 7.07
N ASP A 86 -5.98 -5.28 7.04
CA ASP A 86 -6.94 -6.22 6.45
C ASP A 86 -7.31 -5.81 5.00
N GLY A 87 -6.31 -5.30 4.27
CA GLY A 87 -6.49 -4.66 2.98
C GLY A 87 -6.41 -5.62 1.79
N CYS A 88 -5.80 -6.80 1.94
CA CYS A 88 -5.42 -7.64 0.80
C CYS A 88 -6.62 -8.04 -0.09
N PHE A 89 -7.68 -8.60 0.49
CA PHE A 89 -8.89 -8.95 -0.27
C PHE A 89 -9.60 -7.73 -0.85
N LYS A 90 -9.64 -6.61 -0.12
CA LYS A 90 -10.24 -5.34 -0.59
C LYS A 90 -9.49 -4.79 -1.80
N CYS A 91 -8.15 -4.82 -1.78
CA CYS A 91 -7.32 -4.41 -2.90
C CYS A 91 -7.52 -5.32 -4.11
N ILE A 92 -7.60 -6.64 -3.91
CA ILE A 92 -7.89 -7.60 -5.00
C ILE A 92 -9.25 -7.32 -5.61
N VAL A 93 -10.31 -7.20 -4.82
CA VAL A 93 -11.67 -6.89 -5.30
C VAL A 93 -11.68 -5.57 -6.09
N LEU A 94 -11.05 -4.51 -5.58
CA LEU A 94 -10.92 -3.24 -6.29
C LEU A 94 -10.25 -3.40 -7.66
N LEU A 95 -9.16 -4.16 -7.73
CA LEU A 95 -8.44 -4.41 -8.98
C LEU A 95 -9.25 -5.28 -9.94
N GLN A 96 -10.01 -6.25 -9.44
CA GLN A 96 -10.93 -7.04 -10.26
C GLN A 96 -11.99 -6.15 -10.90
N HIS A 97 -12.66 -5.30 -10.12
CA HIS A 97 -13.63 -4.34 -10.66
C HIS A 97 -12.99 -3.39 -11.66
N PHE A 98 -11.75 -2.94 -11.43
CA PHE A 98 -11.05 -2.11 -12.40
C PHE A 98 -10.86 -2.83 -13.74
N PHE A 99 -10.45 -4.10 -13.74
CA PHE A 99 -10.31 -4.88 -14.97
C PHE A 99 -11.65 -5.22 -15.63
N ASP A 100 -12.72 -5.44 -14.86
CA ASP A 100 -14.06 -5.71 -15.39
C ASP A 100 -14.66 -4.52 -16.16
N LEU A 101 -14.08 -3.31 -16.00
CA LEU A 101 -14.48 -2.13 -16.76
C LEU A 101 -13.84 -2.05 -18.16
N TYR A 102 -12.98 -3.01 -18.52
CA TYR A 102 -12.37 -3.12 -19.85
C TYR A 102 -12.87 -4.39 -20.56
N PRO A 103 -12.76 -4.44 -21.90
CA PRO A 103 -13.02 -5.66 -22.67
C PRO A 103 -12.18 -6.86 -22.19
N GLU A 104 -12.71 -8.08 -22.33
CA GLU A 104 -12.04 -9.30 -21.83
C GLU A 104 -10.68 -9.59 -22.50
N ASP A 105 -10.50 -9.10 -23.73
CA ASP A 105 -9.29 -9.23 -24.53
C ASP A 105 -8.26 -8.11 -24.29
N VAL A 106 -8.52 -7.22 -23.32
CA VAL A 106 -7.59 -6.13 -23.00
C VAL A 106 -6.23 -6.72 -22.58
N GLN A 107 -5.18 -6.25 -23.25
CA GLN A 107 -3.81 -6.61 -22.92
C GLN A 107 -3.26 -5.67 -21.85
N ILE A 108 -2.56 -6.26 -20.88
CA ILE A 108 -1.85 -5.53 -19.83
C ILE A 108 -0.36 -5.80 -19.95
N ARG A 109 0.43 -4.74 -19.79
CA ARG A 109 1.88 -4.82 -19.70
C ARG A 109 2.28 -4.93 -18.23
N VAL A 110 2.98 -6.00 -17.88
CA VAL A 110 3.47 -6.26 -16.53
C VAL A 110 4.97 -6.04 -16.50
N ARG A 111 5.44 -5.33 -15.47
CA ARG A 111 6.85 -4.95 -15.27
C ARG A 111 7.26 -5.29 -13.85
N THR A 112 8.14 -6.27 -13.68
CA THR A 112 8.58 -6.72 -12.36
C THR A 112 9.81 -5.97 -11.89
N SER A 113 10.04 -6.01 -10.57
CA SER A 113 11.14 -5.30 -9.93
C SER A 113 12.53 -5.77 -10.34
N ASP A 114 12.68 -6.96 -10.89
CA ASP A 114 13.94 -7.49 -11.45
C ASP A 114 14.24 -6.95 -12.86
N GLY A 115 13.26 -6.31 -13.52
CA GLY A 115 13.39 -5.75 -14.86
C GLY A 115 12.70 -6.57 -15.95
N ALA A 116 12.08 -7.71 -15.62
CA ALA A 116 11.32 -8.43 -16.62
C ALA A 116 10.08 -7.63 -17.06
N GLU A 117 9.75 -7.74 -18.35
CA GLU A 117 8.59 -7.10 -18.97
C GLU A 117 7.91 -8.13 -19.86
N PHE A 118 6.59 -8.26 -19.71
CA PHE A 118 5.78 -9.14 -20.56
C PHE A 118 4.37 -8.57 -20.71
N THR A 119 3.64 -9.08 -21.70
CA THR A 119 2.25 -8.72 -21.95
C THR A 119 1.38 -9.95 -21.80
N THR A 120 0.21 -9.80 -21.18
CA THR A 120 -0.78 -10.88 -21.02
C THR A 120 -2.19 -10.29 -21.10
N LEU A 121 -3.21 -11.13 -21.23
CA LEU A 121 -4.59 -10.68 -21.13
C LEU A 121 -4.91 -10.36 -19.67
N ALA A 122 -5.70 -9.30 -19.42
CA ALA A 122 -6.20 -9.05 -18.07
C ALA A 122 -7.02 -10.24 -17.56
N SER A 123 -7.76 -10.93 -18.43
CA SER A 123 -8.52 -12.15 -18.11
C SER A 123 -7.64 -13.33 -17.71
N SER A 124 -6.37 -13.38 -18.12
CA SER A 124 -5.39 -14.40 -17.70
C SER A 124 -4.84 -14.18 -16.28
N ARG A 125 -5.48 -13.34 -15.45
CA ARG A 125 -5.08 -13.16 -14.05
C ARG A 125 -5.63 -14.26 -13.15
N CYS A 126 -4.93 -14.56 -12.06
CA CYS A 126 -5.43 -15.43 -11.00
C CYS A 126 -5.20 -14.81 -9.63
N ILE A 127 -5.92 -15.30 -8.62
CA ILE A 127 -5.81 -14.84 -7.24
C ILE A 127 -5.16 -15.95 -6.45
N LEU A 128 -4.01 -15.68 -5.85
CA LEU A 128 -3.32 -16.62 -4.99
C LEU A 128 -3.69 -16.31 -3.56
N GLU A 129 -4.43 -17.22 -2.93
CA GLU A 129 -4.82 -17.12 -1.52
C GLU A 129 -3.89 -18.00 -0.68
N MET A 130 -3.37 -17.42 0.40
CA MET A 130 -2.43 -18.06 1.31
C MET A 130 -2.66 -17.61 2.75
N THR A 131 -2.12 -18.35 3.70
CA THR A 131 -2.03 -17.94 5.09
C THR A 131 -0.59 -17.57 5.42
N LEU A 132 -0.37 -16.38 5.95
CA LEU A 132 0.92 -15.99 6.54
C LEU A 132 0.96 -16.50 7.98
N LEU A 133 1.86 -17.44 8.26
CA LEU A 133 1.97 -18.11 9.55
C LEU A 133 3.02 -17.41 10.41
N GLY A 134 2.63 -17.01 11.61
CA GLY A 134 3.45 -16.20 12.52
C GLY A 134 4.00 -14.93 11.88
N PRO A 135 3.18 -13.92 11.57
CA PRO A 135 3.63 -12.63 11.07
C PRO A 135 4.69 -12.02 12.01
N LYS A 136 5.80 -11.54 11.43
CA LYS A 136 6.96 -11.05 12.19
C LYS A 136 6.74 -9.66 12.78
N LEU A 137 5.90 -8.85 12.14
CA LEU A 137 5.46 -7.54 12.63
C LEU A 137 4.00 -7.61 13.04
N MET A 138 3.69 -7.15 14.25
CA MET A 138 2.33 -6.78 14.63
C MET A 138 2.15 -5.27 14.52
N THR A 139 1.05 -4.81 13.95
CA THR A 139 0.66 -3.41 13.95
C THR A 139 -0.64 -3.24 14.73
N MET A 140 -0.69 -2.29 15.66
CA MET A 140 -1.89 -1.90 16.37
C MET A 140 -2.28 -0.46 16.03
N LEU A 141 -3.55 -0.26 15.71
CA LEU A 141 -4.12 1.00 15.26
C LEU A 141 -5.29 1.35 16.17
N CYS A 142 -5.19 2.46 16.91
CA CYS A 142 -6.28 2.95 17.75
C CYS A 142 -6.77 4.28 17.22
N ILE A 143 -8.04 4.37 16.84
CA ILE A 143 -8.71 5.63 16.52
C ILE A 143 -9.60 5.98 17.71
N LEU A 144 -9.21 7.03 18.44
CA LEU A 144 -9.90 7.43 19.65
C LEU A 144 -11.34 7.91 19.35
N PRO A 145 -12.29 7.64 20.27
CA PRO A 145 -12.10 6.96 21.56
C PRO A 145 -12.23 5.42 21.54
N THR A 146 -12.75 4.81 20.47
CA THR A 146 -13.32 3.44 20.59
C THR A 146 -12.88 2.42 19.54
N GLN A 147 -12.16 2.82 18.49
CA GLN A 147 -11.84 1.89 17.40
C GLN A 147 -10.42 1.35 17.55
N LEU A 148 -10.28 0.03 17.53
CA LEU A 148 -9.02 -0.68 17.63
C LEU A 148 -8.92 -1.70 16.49
N TYR A 149 -7.78 -1.73 15.81
CA TYR A 149 -7.46 -2.69 14.77
C TYR A 149 -6.07 -3.27 15.01
N ILE A 150 -5.93 -4.59 14.86
CA ILE A 150 -4.66 -5.29 15.08
C ILE A 150 -4.37 -6.19 13.87
N THR A 151 -3.18 -6.03 13.29
CA THR A 151 -2.66 -6.87 12.20
C THR A 151 -1.46 -7.64 12.71
N GLY A 152 -1.38 -8.93 12.44
CA GLY A 152 -0.16 -9.71 12.66
C GLY A 152 -0.02 -10.29 14.06
N ASP A 153 -1.09 -10.24 14.87
CA ASP A 153 -1.13 -10.94 16.15
C ASP A 153 -1.28 -12.45 15.97
N GLU A 154 -2.12 -12.85 15.02
CA GLU A 154 -2.40 -14.24 14.66
C GLU A 154 -1.97 -14.55 13.22
N ASP A 155 -2.06 -15.83 12.86
CA ASP A 155 -1.97 -16.27 11.47
C ASP A 155 -3.03 -15.57 10.62
N MET A 156 -2.64 -15.08 9.45
CA MET A 156 -3.52 -14.21 8.67
C MET A 156 -3.75 -14.70 7.25
N PRO A 157 -5.01 -14.71 6.78
CA PRO A 157 -5.32 -14.80 5.37
C PRO A 157 -4.67 -13.65 4.58
N HIS A 158 -4.09 -13.98 3.43
CA HIS A 158 -3.49 -13.02 2.52
C HIS A 158 -3.80 -13.40 1.08
N ALA A 159 -4.06 -12.39 0.25
CA ALA A 159 -4.40 -12.58 -1.15
C ALA A 159 -3.58 -11.65 -2.04
N VAL A 160 -3.07 -12.20 -3.13
CA VAL A 160 -2.28 -11.47 -4.14
C VAL A 160 -2.74 -11.82 -5.55
N MET A 161 -2.41 -10.98 -6.52
CA MET A 161 -2.73 -11.22 -7.92
C MET A 161 -1.53 -11.84 -8.64
N GLY A 162 -1.74 -13.00 -9.24
CA GLY A 162 -0.84 -13.59 -10.23
C GLY A 162 -1.28 -13.28 -11.64
N PHE A 163 -0.34 -13.29 -12.58
CA PHE A 163 -0.61 -13.14 -14.01
C PHE A 163 -0.25 -14.46 -14.70
N ALA A 164 -1.25 -15.27 -15.06
CA ALA A 164 -1.04 -16.60 -15.63
C ALA A 164 -0.20 -16.50 -16.91
N ASP A 165 0.57 -17.57 -17.14
CA ASP A 165 1.64 -17.73 -18.14
C ASP A 165 2.97 -17.00 -17.84
N SER A 166 3.06 -16.22 -16.76
CA SER A 166 4.27 -15.44 -16.44
C SER A 166 4.54 -15.32 -14.93
N PRO A 167 5.80 -15.21 -14.46
CA PRO A 167 6.13 -15.26 -13.03
C PRO A 167 5.73 -14.03 -12.21
N GLY A 168 4.96 -13.07 -12.73
CA GLY A 168 4.65 -11.83 -12.02
C GLY A 168 3.62 -12.00 -10.88
N ILE A 169 3.95 -11.52 -9.69
CA ILE A 169 3.04 -11.43 -8.53
C ILE A 169 2.90 -9.97 -8.10
N LEU A 170 1.66 -9.48 -8.08
CA LEU A 170 1.28 -8.17 -7.56
C LEU A 170 0.68 -8.32 -6.16
N ASP A 171 1.35 -7.70 -5.19
CA ASP A 171 0.87 -7.57 -3.81
C ASP A 171 0.74 -6.09 -3.45
N MET A 172 -0.51 -5.67 -3.25
CA MET A 172 -0.89 -4.28 -2.96
C MET A 172 -1.07 -4.01 -1.47
N ALA A 173 -1.02 -5.03 -0.62
CA ALA A 173 -1.36 -4.91 0.80
C ALA A 173 -0.17 -5.17 1.72
N SER A 174 0.93 -5.73 1.20
CA SER A 174 2.13 -6.01 2.00
C SER A 174 2.66 -4.81 2.80
N LEU A 175 2.40 -3.56 2.41
CA LEU A 175 2.81 -2.39 3.22
C LEU A 175 2.21 -2.37 4.63
N GLN A 176 1.19 -3.17 4.93
CA GLN A 176 0.73 -3.39 6.31
C GLN A 176 1.83 -3.97 7.22
N PHE A 177 2.87 -4.60 6.66
CA PHE A 177 4.06 -5.12 7.36
C PHE A 177 5.22 -4.12 7.38
N GLY A 178 4.93 -2.83 7.21
CA GLY A 178 5.92 -1.75 7.28
C GLY A 178 6.98 -1.85 6.19
N ASP A 179 8.21 -1.50 6.53
CA ASP A 179 9.33 -1.46 5.57
C ASP A 179 9.68 -2.82 4.96
N ALA A 180 9.43 -3.93 5.67
CA ALA A 180 9.63 -5.29 5.13
C ALA A 180 8.62 -5.64 4.03
N GLY A 181 7.44 -5.02 4.08
CA GLY A 181 6.35 -5.16 3.12
C GLY A 181 6.45 -4.27 1.89
N ARG A 182 7.29 -3.23 1.94
CA ARG A 182 7.53 -2.34 0.80
C ARG A 182 8.30 -3.08 -0.31
N GLY A 183 7.86 -2.89 -1.55
CA GLY A 183 8.57 -3.43 -2.72
C GLY A 183 9.91 -2.75 -2.96
N VAL A 184 10.75 -3.38 -3.80
CA VAL A 184 12.01 -2.81 -4.30
C VAL A 184 12.92 -2.30 -3.17
N VAL A 185 13.32 -3.21 -2.27
CA VAL A 185 14.22 -2.92 -1.13
C VAL A 185 13.69 -1.79 -0.24
N GLY A 186 12.39 -1.82 0.06
CA GLY A 186 11.81 -0.90 1.05
C GLY A 186 11.44 0.48 0.51
N ARG A 187 11.28 0.64 -0.81
CA ARG A 187 11.08 1.96 -1.46
C ARG A 187 9.78 2.11 -2.24
N SER A 188 9.13 1.02 -2.65
CA SER A 188 7.85 1.09 -3.38
C SER A 188 6.64 0.98 -2.46
N THR A 189 5.52 1.54 -2.90
CA THR A 189 4.20 1.54 -2.24
C THR A 189 3.36 0.30 -2.57
N PHE A 190 3.87 -0.59 -3.41
CA PHE A 190 3.32 -1.91 -3.71
C PHE A 190 4.47 -2.83 -4.13
N VAL A 191 4.17 -4.11 -4.27
CA VAL A 191 5.11 -5.13 -4.73
C VAL A 191 4.65 -5.68 -6.07
N LEU A 192 5.54 -5.65 -7.06
CA LEU A 192 5.35 -6.36 -8.33
C LEU A 192 6.66 -7.06 -8.65
N GLU A 193 6.73 -8.34 -8.33
CA GLU A 193 7.95 -9.15 -8.24
C GLU A 193 7.82 -10.43 -9.08
N SER A 194 8.95 -11.07 -9.40
CA SER A 194 8.93 -12.45 -9.85
C SER A 194 8.46 -13.37 -8.72
N ARG A 195 7.96 -14.56 -9.06
CA ARG A 195 7.49 -15.54 -8.07
C ARG A 195 8.57 -15.91 -7.06
N SER A 196 9.82 -16.08 -7.50
CA SER A 196 10.95 -16.38 -6.63
C SER A 196 11.24 -15.24 -5.66
N ASP A 197 11.29 -13.99 -6.16
CA ASP A 197 11.57 -12.82 -5.32
C ASP A 197 10.45 -12.59 -4.31
N TYR A 198 9.20 -12.79 -4.74
CA TYR A 198 8.03 -12.70 -3.88
C TYR A 198 8.10 -13.71 -2.73
N VAL A 199 8.39 -14.98 -3.01
CA VAL A 199 8.54 -16.03 -1.97
C VAL A 199 9.70 -15.69 -1.03
N ASN A 200 10.84 -15.24 -1.56
CA ASN A 200 11.97 -14.82 -0.73
C ASN A 200 11.61 -13.64 0.19
N ARG A 201 10.77 -12.71 -0.29
CA ARG A 201 10.28 -11.59 0.51
C ARG A 201 9.29 -12.04 1.58
N LEU A 202 8.44 -13.04 1.32
CA LEU A 202 7.51 -13.56 2.32
C LEU A 202 8.21 -14.03 3.60
N ASN A 203 9.42 -14.59 3.47
CA ASN A 203 10.25 -14.98 4.62
C ASN A 203 10.71 -13.79 5.50
N ARG A 204 10.59 -12.53 5.01
CA ARG A 204 10.87 -11.33 5.80
C ARG A 204 9.65 -10.82 6.58
N ILE A 205 8.43 -11.19 6.15
CA ILE A 205 7.19 -10.70 6.78
C ILE A 205 6.54 -11.75 7.69
N ALA A 206 6.77 -13.04 7.47
CA ALA A 206 6.19 -14.14 8.24
C ALA A 206 7.23 -15.24 8.49
N ASN A 207 6.97 -16.13 9.45
CA ASN A 207 7.84 -17.27 9.74
C ASN A 207 7.72 -18.34 8.65
N SER A 208 6.51 -18.55 8.14
CA SER A 208 6.25 -19.41 6.99
C SER A 208 4.95 -18.97 6.29
N THR A 209 4.67 -19.57 5.14
CA THR A 209 3.45 -19.32 4.39
C THR A 209 2.85 -20.62 3.91
N SER A 210 1.54 -20.77 4.08
CA SER A 210 0.78 -21.92 3.59
C SER A 210 -0.07 -21.50 2.40
N PHE A 211 0.17 -22.09 1.23
CA PHE A 211 -0.68 -21.86 0.08
C PHE A 211 -2.03 -22.55 0.27
N THR A 212 -3.12 -21.80 0.15
CA THR A 212 -4.47 -22.31 0.40
C THR A 212 -5.13 -22.75 -0.90
N LYS A 213 -5.25 -21.82 -1.87
CA LYS A 213 -5.92 -22.08 -3.16
C LYS A 213 -5.62 -21.00 -4.18
N THR A 214 -5.88 -21.33 -5.45
CA THR A 214 -6.01 -20.35 -6.53
C THR A 214 -7.48 -20.09 -6.78
N SER A 215 -7.87 -18.82 -6.83
CA SER A 215 -9.22 -18.39 -7.15
C SER A 215 -9.22 -17.58 -8.44
N ALA A 216 -10.27 -17.73 -9.26
CA ALA A 216 -10.50 -16.84 -10.40
C ALA A 216 -11.05 -15.48 -9.93
N ARG A 217 -11.81 -15.47 -8.82
CA ARG A 217 -12.47 -14.28 -8.32
C ARG A 217 -12.77 -14.34 -6.82
N ILE A 218 -12.55 -13.23 -6.11
CA ILE A 218 -13.17 -13.00 -4.80
C ILE A 218 -14.59 -12.52 -5.06
N ARG A 219 -15.59 -13.26 -4.56
CA ARG A 219 -17.00 -12.91 -4.79
C ARG A 219 -17.31 -11.57 -4.13
N PRO A 220 -18.10 -10.68 -4.79
CA PRO A 220 -18.47 -9.41 -4.19
C PRO A 220 -19.21 -9.65 -2.87
N CYS A 221 -18.92 -8.80 -1.88
CA CYS A 221 -19.74 -8.67 -0.68
C CYS A 221 -21.03 -7.91 -1.03
N ALA A 222 -22.07 -8.00 -0.21
CA ALA A 222 -23.36 -7.33 -0.41
C ALA A 222 -23.24 -5.80 -0.59
N ASP A 223 -22.14 -5.20 -0.11
CA ASP A 223 -21.82 -3.79 -0.27
C ASP A 223 -20.68 -3.61 -1.29
N ASP A 224 -21.01 -3.58 -2.58
CA ASP A 224 -20.05 -3.32 -3.67
C ASP A 224 -19.59 -1.84 -3.73
N LEU A 225 -19.03 -1.39 -2.61
CA LEU A 225 -18.48 -0.07 -2.39
C LEU A 225 -17.24 0.21 -3.26
N TRP A 226 -16.70 -0.82 -3.92
CA TRP A 226 -15.44 -0.76 -4.67
C TRP A 226 -15.63 -0.46 -6.16
N LEU A 227 -16.83 -0.66 -6.72
CA LEU A 227 -17.16 -0.25 -8.09
C LEU A 227 -16.91 1.26 -8.33
N LYS A 228 -17.35 2.12 -7.41
CA LYS A 228 -17.17 3.58 -7.56
C LYS A 228 -15.68 3.98 -7.57
N PRO A 229 -14.84 3.53 -6.60
CA PRO A 229 -13.39 3.70 -6.68
C PRO A 229 -12.75 3.13 -7.95
N ALA A 230 -13.15 1.94 -8.41
CA ALA A 230 -12.64 1.34 -9.64
C ALA A 230 -12.96 2.21 -10.87
N ALA A 231 -14.21 2.67 -10.99
CA ALA A 231 -14.63 3.58 -12.06
C ALA A 231 -13.84 4.90 -12.03
N LYS A 232 -13.60 5.47 -10.85
CA LYS A 232 -12.76 6.66 -10.69
C LYS A 232 -11.31 6.40 -11.12
N ALA A 233 -10.75 5.24 -10.78
CA ALA A 233 -9.41 4.85 -11.20
C ALA A 233 -9.33 4.68 -12.74
N LYS A 234 -10.35 4.09 -13.36
CA LYS A 234 -10.44 3.97 -14.83
C LYS A 234 -10.53 5.33 -15.50
N ALA A 235 -11.47 6.18 -15.08
CA ALA A 235 -11.62 7.52 -15.62
C ALA A 235 -10.30 8.32 -15.52
N ARG A 236 -9.58 8.17 -14.42
CA ARG A 236 -8.25 8.77 -14.28
C ARG A 236 -7.23 8.19 -15.26
N TRP A 237 -7.17 6.87 -15.39
CA TRP A 237 -6.27 6.19 -16.31
C TRP A 237 -6.49 6.62 -17.77
N GLU A 238 -7.74 6.74 -18.19
CA GLU A 238 -8.10 7.19 -19.54
C GLU A 238 -7.73 8.66 -19.78
N ASN A 239 -7.83 9.50 -18.75
CA ASN A 239 -7.45 10.92 -18.81
C ASN A 239 -5.98 11.19 -18.49
N ARG A 240 -5.11 10.17 -18.47
CA ARG A 240 -3.68 10.32 -18.06
C ARG A 240 -2.88 11.32 -18.90
N HIS A 241 -3.29 11.54 -20.14
CA HIS A 241 -2.65 12.46 -21.07
C HIS A 241 -2.94 13.94 -20.73
N THR A 242 -4.07 14.23 -20.08
CA THR A 242 -4.48 15.58 -19.69
C THR A 242 -4.29 15.84 -18.20
N ALA A 243 -4.37 14.80 -17.37
CA ALA A 243 -4.20 14.86 -15.92
C ALA A 243 -3.20 13.80 -15.46
N SER A 244 -1.92 14.16 -15.46
CA SER A 244 -0.83 13.26 -15.05
C SER A 244 -0.87 12.94 -13.54
N TRP A 245 -0.11 11.94 -13.13
CA TRP A 245 0.02 11.52 -11.73
C TRP A 245 1.45 11.18 -11.36
N CYS A 246 1.73 11.23 -10.07
CA CYS A 246 3.03 10.79 -9.57
C CYS A 246 3.21 9.28 -9.77
N GLY A 247 4.26 8.87 -10.46
CA GLY A 247 4.62 7.46 -10.67
C GLY A 247 5.08 6.70 -9.42
N HIS A 248 5.16 7.37 -8.26
CA HIS A 248 5.51 6.75 -6.98
C HIS A 248 4.27 6.53 -6.09
N CYS A 249 3.56 7.60 -5.75
CA CYS A 249 2.42 7.54 -4.83
C CYS A 249 1.06 7.46 -5.54
N GLY A 250 1.03 7.60 -6.87
CA GLY A 250 -0.22 7.66 -7.63
C GLY A 250 -1.07 8.88 -7.27
N GLY A 251 -0.53 9.96 -6.70
CA GLY A 251 -1.25 11.20 -6.41
C GLY A 251 -1.38 12.12 -7.64
N PRO A 252 -2.50 12.84 -7.83
CA PRO A 252 -2.60 13.89 -8.85
C PRO A 252 -1.84 15.15 -8.39
N GLY A 253 -1.53 16.08 -9.30
CA GLY A 253 -0.96 17.37 -8.92
C GLY A 253 -0.84 18.33 -10.12
N PRO A 254 -1.05 19.64 -9.91
CA PRO A 254 -0.94 20.63 -10.98
C PRO A 254 0.51 20.84 -11.45
N GLU A 255 1.50 20.60 -10.58
CA GLU A 255 2.92 20.90 -10.84
C GLU A 255 3.81 19.66 -10.62
N LEU A 256 3.50 18.55 -11.29
CA LEU A 256 4.34 17.37 -11.18
C LEU A 256 5.68 17.57 -11.90
N LYS A 257 6.78 17.28 -11.19
CA LYS A 257 8.13 17.24 -11.76
C LYS A 257 8.24 16.08 -12.76
N LYS A 258 8.87 16.32 -13.90
CA LYS A 258 9.05 15.30 -14.95
C LYS A 258 10.45 14.69 -14.90
N CYS A 259 10.54 13.40 -15.22
CA CYS A 259 11.81 12.76 -15.52
C CYS A 259 12.38 13.40 -16.79
N SER A 260 13.61 13.93 -16.70
CA SER A 260 14.28 14.59 -17.83
C SER A 260 14.45 13.68 -19.06
N LYS A 261 14.47 12.37 -18.84
CA LYS A 261 14.71 11.37 -19.90
C LYS A 261 13.44 10.87 -20.60
N CYS A 262 12.39 10.57 -19.85
CA CYS A 262 11.20 9.89 -20.39
C CYS A 262 9.88 10.61 -20.09
N GLN A 263 9.94 11.78 -19.45
CA GLN A 263 8.79 12.64 -19.14
C GLN A 263 7.76 12.06 -18.13
N ASP A 264 8.01 10.89 -17.54
CA ASP A 264 7.23 10.38 -16.40
C ASP A 264 7.19 11.40 -15.24
N THR A 265 6.03 11.52 -14.59
CA THR A 265 5.76 12.59 -13.60
C THR A 265 5.86 12.12 -12.15
N TYR A 266 6.28 13.02 -11.25
CA TYR A 266 6.44 12.80 -9.81
C TYR A 266 6.02 14.03 -9.01
N CYS A 267 5.57 13.86 -7.76
CA CYS A 267 5.25 14.99 -6.88
C CYS A 267 6.48 15.88 -6.65
N ASP A 268 7.63 15.25 -6.37
CA ASP A 268 8.88 15.92 -6.08
C ASP A 268 10.08 15.00 -6.38
N GLU A 269 11.28 15.48 -6.06
CA GLU A 269 12.52 14.69 -6.20
C GLU A 269 12.63 13.53 -5.22
N VAL A 270 11.94 13.59 -4.08
CA VAL A 270 11.93 12.49 -3.10
C VAL A 270 11.18 11.29 -3.69
N HIS A 271 10.00 11.53 -4.26
CA HIS A 271 9.20 10.52 -4.95
C HIS A 271 9.92 9.99 -6.19
N GLN A 272 10.58 10.86 -6.96
CA GLN A 272 11.38 10.42 -8.10
C GLN A 272 12.53 9.50 -7.66
N ARG A 273 13.30 9.86 -6.62
CA ARG A 273 14.38 9.03 -6.07
C ARG A 273 13.88 7.72 -5.46
N ALA A 274 12.71 7.73 -4.83
CA ALA A 274 12.08 6.53 -4.28
C ALA A 274 11.67 5.56 -5.39
N ALA A 275 11.08 6.05 -6.47
CA ALA A 275 10.69 5.25 -7.63
C ALA A 275 11.88 4.82 -8.52
N TRP A 276 13.00 5.53 -8.47
CA TRP A 276 14.14 5.34 -9.38
C TRP A 276 14.64 3.88 -9.51
N PRO A 277 14.78 3.08 -8.43
CA PRO A 277 15.27 1.70 -8.54
C PRO A 277 14.39 0.79 -9.40
N PHE A 278 13.09 1.08 -9.47
CA PHE A 278 12.15 0.44 -10.40
C PHE A 278 12.17 1.15 -11.75
N HIS A 279 11.95 2.46 -11.75
CA HIS A 279 11.77 3.26 -12.96
C HIS A 279 12.96 3.18 -13.92
N LYS A 280 14.21 3.15 -13.42
CA LYS A 280 15.42 3.10 -14.26
C LYS A 280 15.47 1.90 -15.19
N LYS A 281 14.81 0.79 -14.85
CA LYS A 281 14.76 -0.43 -15.67
C LYS A 281 13.89 -0.28 -16.91
N PHE A 282 12.96 0.68 -16.89
CA PHE A 282 11.95 0.87 -17.93
C PHE A 282 11.94 2.29 -18.51
N CYS A 283 12.82 3.17 -18.00
CA CYS A 283 12.97 4.54 -18.46
C CYS A 283 13.44 4.54 -19.92
N ALA A 284 12.64 5.12 -20.83
CA ALA A 284 12.93 5.11 -22.27
C ALA A 284 14.33 5.69 -22.58
N GLY A 285 14.69 6.84 -22.01
CA GLY A 285 16.03 7.43 -22.21
C GLY A 285 17.19 6.75 -21.46
N MET A 286 16.97 5.54 -20.91
CA MET A 286 18.03 4.64 -20.42
C MET A 286 18.19 3.40 -21.31
N LYS A 287 17.29 3.16 -22.28
CA LYS A 287 17.35 2.01 -23.19
C LYS A 287 18.25 2.24 -24.42
N ASP A 288 18.69 3.48 -24.65
CA ASP A 288 19.50 3.90 -25.80
C ASP A 288 20.97 4.23 -25.43
N VAL A 289 21.52 3.59 -24.38
CA VAL A 289 22.96 3.69 -24.00
C VAL A 289 23.56 2.32 -23.85
#